data_AF-A0A670XZL6-F1
#
_entry.id   AF-A0A670XZL6-F1
#
_cell.length_a   1.000
_cell.length_b   1.000
_cell.length_c   1.000
_cell.angle_alpha   90.00
_cell.angle_beta   90.00
_cell.angle_gamma   90.00
#
_symmetry.space_group_name_H-M   'P 1'
#
loop_
_entity.id
_entity.type
_entity.pdbx_description
1 polymer ?
#
loop_
_entity_poly.entity_id
_entity_poly.type
_entity_poly.pdbx_seq_one_letter_code
_entity_poly.pdbx_strand_id
1 'polypeptide(L)' 'LSKLQLVCQNVSARGAFVACPSGFLPTSCACGMACGSWDIRQDLICHCQCANIDWTSARCCKIA' A
#
# COMPACT_ATOMS: atom_id res chain seq x y z
N LEU A 1 -5.35 -20.82 -23.17
CA LEU A 1 -4.97 -19.63 -22.38
C LEU A 1 -4.22 -20.10 -21.13
N SER A 2 -3.06 -19.53 -20.84
CA SER A 2 -2.44 -19.63 -19.51
C SER A 2 -3.32 -18.94 -18.46
N LYS A 3 -3.41 -19.49 -17.26
CA LYS A 3 -4.15 -18.86 -16.16
C LYS A 3 -3.35 -17.66 -15.66
N LEU A 4 -3.88 -16.45 -15.85
CA LEU A 4 -3.35 -15.23 -15.22
C LEU A 4 -3.56 -15.33 -13.70
N GLN A 5 -2.54 -14.98 -12.94
CA GLN A 5 -2.60 -14.95 -11.47
C GLN A 5 -2.48 -13.52 -10.96
N LEU A 6 -3.27 -13.17 -9.95
CA LEU A 6 -3.07 -11.94 -9.19
C LEU A 6 -2.11 -12.24 -8.03
N VAL A 7 -0.87 -11.77 -8.15
CA VAL A 7 0.16 -11.94 -7.11
C VAL A 7 0.19 -10.69 -6.25
N CYS A 8 0.11 -10.86 -4.94
CA CYS A 8 0.06 -9.74 -4.00
C CYS A 8 1.01 -9.93 -2.82
N GLN A 9 1.50 -8.81 -2.31
CA GLN A 9 2.35 -8.73 -1.12
C GLN A 9 2.02 -7.51 -0.28
N ASN A 10 2.41 -7.53 0.99
CA ASN A 10 2.32 -6.36 1.86
C ASN A 10 3.70 -5.70 1.91
N VAL A 11 3.72 -4.38 1.81
CA VAL A 11 4.92 -3.57 2.00
C VAL A 11 4.64 -2.58 3.10
N SER A 12 5.45 -2.61 4.15
CA SER A 12 5.27 -1.75 5.33
C SER A 12 6.51 -0.90 5.57
N ALA A 13 6.30 0.33 6.02
CA ALA A 13 7.35 1.26 6.41
C ALA A 13 6.94 2.05 7.66
N ARG A 14 7.94 2.60 8.36
CA ARG A 14 7.68 3.56 9.45
C ARG A 14 7.20 4.89 8.87
N GLY A 15 6.37 5.59 9.64
CA GLY A 15 5.80 6.87 9.24
C GLY A 15 4.59 6.75 8.32
N ALA A 16 4.18 7.88 7.75
CA ALA A 16 2.89 8.05 7.05
C ALA A 16 2.90 7.61 5.58
N PHE A 17 4.02 7.15 5.03
CA PHE A 17 4.15 6.85 3.61
C PHE A 17 4.78 5.48 3.37
N VAL A 18 4.27 4.76 2.38
CA VAL A 18 4.94 3.58 1.82
C VAL A 18 4.60 3.44 0.34
N ALA A 19 5.59 3.07 -0.48
CA ALA A 19 5.43 2.86 -1.91
C ALA A 19 5.45 1.37 -2.26
N CYS A 20 4.63 0.97 -3.22
CA CYS A 20 4.75 -0.36 -3.80
C CYS A 20 6.03 -0.48 -4.66
N PRO A 21 6.66 -1.67 -4.73
CA PRO A 21 7.80 -1.90 -5.59
C PRO A 21 7.39 -1.84 -7.05
N SER A 22 8.36 -1.58 -7.93
CA SER A 22 8.13 -1.44 -9.37
C SER A 22 7.37 -2.64 -9.95
N GLY A 23 6.34 -2.34 -10.75
CA GLY A 23 5.48 -3.34 -11.37
C GLY A 23 4.35 -3.87 -10.47
N PHE A 24 4.23 -3.41 -9.23
CA PHE A 24 3.05 -3.62 -8.39
C PHE A 24 2.30 -2.32 -8.17
N LEU A 25 0.97 -2.41 -8.11
CA LEU A 25 0.10 -1.28 -7.78
C LEU A 25 -0.53 -1.50 -6.39
N PRO A 26 -0.69 -0.44 -5.58
CA PRO A 26 -1.42 -0.51 -4.33
C PRO A 26 -2.91 -0.75 -4.59
N THR A 27 -3.47 -1.77 -3.97
CA THR A 27 -4.92 -2.06 -3.99
C THR A 27 -5.62 -1.59 -2.73
N SER A 28 -4.89 -1.46 -1.62
CA SER A 28 -5.38 -0.91 -0.36
C SER A 28 -4.22 -0.47 0.52
N CYS A 29 -4.53 0.39 1.51
CA CYS A 29 -3.60 0.81 2.53
C CYS A 29 -4.13 0.44 3.93
N ALA A 30 -3.21 0.32 4.88
CA ALA A 30 -3.49 0.21 6.30
C ALA A 30 -2.52 1.10 7.07
N CYS A 31 -3.00 1.69 8.15
CA CYS A 31 -2.26 2.63 8.96
C CYS A 31 -2.22 2.13 10.40
N GLY A 32 -1.13 2.43 11.09
CA GLY A 32 -1.09 2.30 12.53
C GLY A 32 -1.92 3.37 13.25
N MET A 33 -1.83 3.39 14.57
CA MET A 33 -2.63 4.28 15.44
C MET A 33 -4.15 4.21 15.21
N ALA A 34 -4.65 3.05 14.76
CA ALA A 34 -6.06 2.84 14.39
C ALA A 34 -6.59 3.86 13.35
N CYS A 35 -5.71 4.46 12.54
CA CYS A 35 -6.11 5.42 11.53
C CYS A 35 -6.78 4.71 10.34
N GLY A 36 -8.03 5.10 10.05
CA GLY A 36 -8.77 4.63 8.87
C GLY A 36 -8.65 5.55 7.65
N SER A 37 -8.05 6.73 7.81
CA SER A 37 -7.98 7.76 6.77
C SER A 37 -6.68 7.66 5.98
N TRP A 38 -6.76 7.24 4.73
CA TRP A 38 -5.62 7.11 3.83
C TRP A 38 -6.00 7.41 2.38
N ASP A 39 -5.00 7.79 1.58
CA ASP A 39 -5.10 7.99 0.13
C ASP A 39 -3.95 7.30 -0.60
N ILE A 40 -4.14 7.04 -1.90
CA ILE A 40 -3.06 6.61 -2.81
C ILE A 40 -2.63 7.82 -3.63
N ARG A 41 -1.35 8.18 -3.55
CA ARG A 41 -0.74 9.28 -4.30
C ARG A 41 0.05 8.76 -5.48
N GLN A 42 -0.08 9.45 -6.61
CA GLN A 42 0.68 9.16 -7.84
C GLN A 42 0.57 7.68 -8.24
N ASP A 43 -0.59 7.07 -7.97
CA ASP A 43 -0.93 5.67 -8.23
C ASP A 43 -0.01 4.60 -7.58
N LEU A 44 0.91 4.99 -6.70
CA LEU A 44 1.97 4.11 -6.19
C LEU A 44 2.19 4.18 -4.68
N ILE A 45 1.84 5.30 -4.05
CA ILE A 45 2.23 5.59 -2.66
C ILE A 45 1.00 5.61 -1.78
N CYS A 46 0.92 4.71 -0.81
CA CYS A 46 -0.03 4.80 0.28
C CYS A 46 0.40 5.91 1.24
N HIS A 47 -0.53 6.80 1.57
CA HIS A 47 -0.36 7.90 2.51
C HIS A 47 -1.43 7.83 3.61
N CYS A 48 -1.01 7.70 4.86
CA CYS A 48 -1.89 7.77 6.03
C CYS A 48 -2.05 9.22 6.50
N GLN A 49 -3.29 9.68 6.65
CA GLN A 49 -3.60 11.11 6.81
C GLN A 49 -3.68 11.57 8.26
N CYS A 50 -3.83 10.65 9.23
CA CYS A 50 -3.94 11.03 10.63
C CYS A 50 -2.61 11.59 11.17
N ALA A 51 -2.68 12.33 12.27
CA ALA A 51 -1.48 12.78 12.96
C ALA A 51 -0.76 11.62 13.66
N ASN A 52 0.55 11.74 13.83
CA ASN A 52 1.40 10.82 14.62
C ASN A 52 1.37 9.35 14.17
N ILE A 53 1.27 9.09 12.87
CA ILE A 53 1.35 7.72 12.31
C ILE A 53 2.72 7.11 12.60
N ASP A 54 2.70 5.96 13.27
CA ASP A 54 3.87 5.14 13.58
C ASP A 54 4.30 4.28 12.38
N TRP A 55 3.34 3.70 11.65
CA TRP A 55 3.61 2.91 10.44
C TRP A 55 2.48 2.99 9.41
N THR A 56 2.86 2.71 8.15
CA THR A 56 1.94 2.55 7.01
C THR A 56 2.24 1.25 6.29
N SER A 57 1.20 0.57 5.81
CA SER A 57 1.31 -0.64 4.99
C SER A 57 0.48 -0.51 3.72
N ALA A 58 1.04 -0.91 2.59
CA ALA A 58 0.34 -1.03 1.31
C ALA A 58 0.15 -2.51 0.95
N ARG A 59 -1.04 -2.87 0.45
CA ARG A 59 -1.27 -4.13 -0.25
C ARG A 59 -0.93 -3.91 -1.73
N CYS A 60 0.17 -4.48 -2.18
CA CYS A 60 0.71 -4.29 -3.53
C CYS A 60 0.43 -5.53 -4.37
N CYS A 61 -0.25 -5.39 -5.51
CA CYS A 61 -0.60 -6.50 -6.40
C CYS A 61 -0.16 -6.28 -7.84
N LYS A 62 0.04 -7.37 -8.59
CA LYS A 62 0.26 -7.37 -10.03
C LYS A 62 -0.36 -8.59 -10.69
N ILE A 63 -0.60 -8.50 -11.99
CA ILE A 63 -0.94 -9.67 -12.82
C ILE A 63 0.37 -10.36 -13.23
N ALA A 64 0.43 -11.68 -13.07
CA ALA A 64 1.54 -12.55 -13.45
C ALA A 64 1.07 -13.67 -14.39
#